data_AF-A0A7V2S420-F1
#
_entry.id   AF-A0A7V2S420-F1
#
_cell.length_a   1.000
_cell.length_b   1.000
_cell.length_c   1.000
_cell.angle_alpha   90.00
_cell.angle_beta   90.00
_cell.angle_gamma   90.00
#
_symmetry.space_group_name_H-M   'P 1'
#
loop_
_entity.id
_entity.type
_entity.pdbx_description
1 polymer ?
#
loop_
_entity_poly.entity_id
_entity_poly.type
_entity_poly.pdbx_seq_one_letter_code
_entity_poly.pdbx_strand_id
1 'polypeptide(L)'
;MSTYAFDAVIFDLDGVITRTATVHSHAWKRMFDGYLRKHAEKTGEPFREFTQEDYLAYVDGKPRYDGVQSFLQSRGINIPFGTPEDAPDKETVCGLGNKKNEAFNEVLRNEGVETYPSTVALMKELRNKGLRVGVASSSKNCEAVLKAAGLEHLVETRVDGVVSAVLKLKGKPAPDIFLTAARNLGVKPHRAVVVEDAVSGVAAGKNGNFGLVLGIAREGNAQALKANGADLVVSDLEEISLEKINDWFLKGLDADNWKLEYFDYDPEKERSREALLTVGNGYFGTRGALEETDANAVNYPGTYIAGV
;
A
#
# COMPACT_ATOMS: atom_id res chain seq x y z
N MET A 1 -20.32 23.55 11.67
CA MET A 1 -20.35 22.07 11.74
C MET A 1 -20.00 21.56 10.35
N SER A 2 -19.17 20.52 10.23
CA SER A 2 -18.81 19.94 8.91
C SER A 2 -20.08 19.47 8.20
N THR A 3 -20.22 19.82 6.92
CA THR A 3 -21.34 19.34 6.06
C THR A 3 -21.22 17.84 5.77
N TYR A 4 -20.03 17.27 6.00
CA TYR A 4 -19.71 15.87 5.75
C TYR A 4 -19.52 15.10 7.07
N ALA A 5 -19.85 13.81 7.04
CA ALA A 5 -19.69 12.88 8.15
C ALA A 5 -18.24 12.41 8.36
N PHE A 6 -17.32 12.83 7.49
CA PHE A 6 -15.88 12.68 7.60
C PHE A 6 -15.19 14.04 7.52
N ASP A 7 -13.93 14.11 7.97
CA ASP A 7 -13.17 15.36 8.10
C ASP A 7 -11.91 15.41 7.24
N ALA A 8 -11.38 14.24 6.83
CA ALA A 8 -10.12 14.16 6.11
C ALA A 8 -10.05 12.98 5.15
N VAL A 9 -9.21 13.13 4.13
CA VAL A 9 -8.76 12.04 3.27
C VAL A 9 -7.23 12.02 3.28
N ILE A 10 -6.66 10.85 3.54
CA ILE A 10 -5.22 10.59 3.58
C ILE A 10 -4.90 9.66 2.43
N PHE A 11 -4.13 10.17 1.47
CA PHE A 11 -3.76 9.46 0.26
C PHE A 11 -2.39 8.82 0.41
N ASP A 12 -2.21 7.61 -0.12
CA ASP A 12 -0.87 7.21 -0.55
C ASP A 12 -0.38 8.07 -1.71
N LEU A 13 0.90 7.95 -2.04
CA LEU A 13 1.53 8.70 -3.12
C LEU A 13 1.65 7.88 -4.40
N ASP A 14 2.25 6.70 -4.29
CA ASP A 14 2.67 5.89 -5.41
C ASP A 14 1.44 5.07 -5.85
N GLY A 15 1.06 5.12 -7.13
CA GLY A 15 -0.15 4.43 -7.62
C GLY A 15 -1.49 5.08 -7.27
N VAL A 16 -1.51 5.99 -6.29
CA VAL A 16 -2.69 6.79 -5.91
C VAL A 16 -2.65 8.21 -6.48
N ILE A 17 -1.69 9.04 -6.09
CA ILE A 17 -1.56 10.42 -6.59
C ILE A 17 -0.71 10.46 -7.86
N THR A 18 0.34 9.65 -7.91
CA THR A 18 1.37 9.71 -8.96
C THR A 18 1.72 8.35 -9.56
N ARG A 19 2.11 8.35 -10.83
CA ARG A 19 2.61 7.18 -11.58
C ARG A 19 4.14 7.09 -11.46
N THR A 20 4.62 6.92 -10.24
CA THR A 20 6.06 6.86 -9.93
C THR A 20 6.72 5.52 -10.25
N ALA A 21 5.94 4.46 -10.48
CA ALA A 21 6.46 3.13 -10.85
C ALA A 21 7.41 3.21 -12.06
N THR A 22 7.05 4.01 -13.08
CA THR A 22 7.88 4.26 -14.26
C THR A 22 9.21 4.92 -13.86
N VAL A 23 9.15 6.01 -13.08
CA VAL A 23 10.34 6.73 -12.57
C VAL A 23 11.24 5.80 -11.74
N HIS A 24 10.64 4.93 -10.91
CA HIS A 24 11.36 3.92 -10.14
C HIS A 24 12.05 2.90 -11.05
N SER A 25 11.35 2.35 -12.04
CA SER A 25 11.89 1.38 -13.00
C SER A 25 13.07 1.97 -13.79
N HIS A 26 12.92 3.19 -14.32
CA HIS A 26 14.01 3.90 -15.01
C HIS A 26 15.23 4.13 -14.11
N ALA A 27 15.02 4.56 -12.87
CA ALA A 27 16.10 4.78 -11.91
C ALA A 27 16.82 3.48 -11.51
N TRP A 28 16.08 2.38 -11.32
CA TRP A 28 16.65 1.06 -11.06
C TRP A 28 17.47 0.56 -12.23
N LYS A 29 16.90 0.58 -13.45
CA LYS A 29 17.60 0.16 -14.66
C LYS A 29 18.88 0.94 -14.87
N ARG A 30 18.84 2.27 -14.75
CA ARG A 30 20.04 3.12 -14.88
C ARG A 30 21.12 2.76 -13.87
N MET A 31 20.75 2.51 -12.61
CA MET A 31 21.69 2.15 -11.56
C MET A 31 22.29 0.75 -11.82
N PHE A 32 21.44 -0.26 -12.00
CA PHE A 32 21.89 -1.64 -12.19
C PHE A 32 22.69 -1.81 -13.49
N ASP A 33 22.22 -1.30 -14.63
CA ASP A 33 22.97 -1.41 -15.88
C ASP A 33 24.32 -0.68 -15.78
N GLY A 34 24.37 0.44 -15.06
CA GLY A 34 25.62 1.14 -14.77
C GLY A 34 26.60 0.32 -13.92
N TYR A 35 26.10 -0.45 -12.95
CA TYR A 35 26.91 -1.35 -12.13
C TYR A 35 27.32 -2.61 -12.90
N LEU A 36 26.38 -3.28 -13.56
CA LEU A 36 26.58 -4.53 -14.29
C LEU A 36 27.56 -4.38 -15.46
N ARG A 37 27.60 -3.23 -16.14
CA ARG A 37 28.64 -2.95 -17.15
C ARG A 37 30.05 -2.95 -16.55
N LYS A 38 30.24 -2.23 -15.44
CA LYS A 38 31.53 -2.19 -14.73
C LYS A 38 31.91 -3.56 -14.16
N HIS A 39 30.93 -4.32 -13.68
CA HIS A 39 31.14 -5.66 -13.19
C HIS A 39 31.60 -6.60 -14.31
N ALA A 40 30.91 -6.59 -15.46
CA ALA A 40 31.28 -7.35 -16.65
C ALA A 40 32.69 -7.03 -17.15
N GLU A 41 33.07 -5.75 -17.17
CA GLU A 41 34.44 -5.32 -17.52
C GLU A 41 35.50 -5.87 -16.54
N LYS A 42 35.15 -5.98 -15.25
CA LYS A 42 36.06 -6.44 -14.19
C LYS A 42 36.20 -7.97 -14.14
N THR A 43 35.12 -8.71 -14.40
CA THR A 43 35.10 -10.19 -14.30
C THR A 43 35.28 -10.90 -15.64
N GLY A 44 35.07 -10.21 -16.75
CA GLY A 44 35.06 -10.81 -18.10
C GLY A 44 33.76 -11.53 -18.45
N GLU A 45 32.73 -11.48 -17.58
CA GLU A 45 31.42 -12.05 -17.86
C GLU A 45 30.61 -11.19 -18.86
N PRO A 46 29.70 -11.79 -19.65
CA PRO A 46 28.89 -11.02 -20.59
C PRO A 46 27.90 -10.12 -19.85
N PHE A 47 27.83 -8.85 -20.28
CA PHE A 47 26.82 -7.91 -19.80
C PHE A 47 25.41 -8.42 -20.12
N ARG A 48 24.56 -8.48 -19.10
CA ARG A 48 23.13 -8.77 -19.21
C ARG A 48 22.36 -7.68 -18.50
N GLU A 49 21.54 -6.94 -19.25
CA GLU A 49 20.79 -5.81 -18.72
C GLU A 49 19.78 -6.20 -17.64
N PHE A 50 19.39 -5.21 -16.83
CA PHE A 50 18.25 -5.29 -15.94
C PHE A 50 16.95 -5.09 -16.73
N THR A 51 16.00 -6.03 -16.59
CA THR A 51 14.73 -6.03 -17.32
C THR A 51 13.53 -5.72 -16.41
N GLN A 52 12.34 -5.58 -17.00
CA GLN A 52 11.11 -5.39 -16.24
C GLN A 52 10.75 -6.65 -15.44
N GLU A 53 11.05 -7.84 -15.96
CA GLU A 53 10.87 -9.11 -15.25
C GLU A 53 11.76 -9.18 -14.00
N ASP A 54 13.02 -8.69 -14.10
CA ASP A 54 13.90 -8.59 -12.93
C ASP A 54 13.34 -7.64 -11.86
N TYR A 55 12.75 -6.51 -12.29
CA TYR A 55 12.10 -5.57 -11.39
C TYR A 55 10.98 -6.24 -10.60
N LEU A 56 10.02 -6.86 -11.30
CA LEU A 56 8.86 -7.51 -10.68
C LEU A 56 9.27 -8.68 -9.76
N ALA A 57 10.26 -9.48 -10.17
CA ALA A 57 10.66 -10.66 -9.42
C ALA A 57 11.49 -10.34 -8.17
N TYR A 58 12.38 -9.34 -8.25
CA TYR A 58 13.43 -9.17 -7.24
C TYR A 58 13.37 -7.86 -6.49
N VAL A 59 12.77 -6.81 -7.06
CA VAL A 59 12.86 -5.43 -6.52
C VAL A 59 11.51 -4.91 -6.06
N ASP A 60 10.46 -5.19 -6.81
CA ASP A 60 9.13 -4.65 -6.56
C ASP A 60 8.60 -5.09 -5.18
N GLY A 61 7.91 -4.17 -4.50
CA GLY A 61 7.38 -4.38 -3.15
C GLY A 61 8.42 -4.51 -2.02
N LYS A 62 9.74 -4.47 -2.29
CA LYS A 62 10.78 -4.61 -1.26
C LYS A 62 11.36 -3.26 -0.81
N PRO A 63 11.85 -3.15 0.45
CA PRO A 63 12.67 -2.03 0.87
C PRO A 63 13.88 -1.87 -0.05
N ARG A 64 14.32 -0.62 -0.24
CA ARG A 64 15.34 -0.25 -1.23
C ARG A 64 16.61 -1.11 -1.18
N TYR A 65 17.19 -1.31 0.00
CA TYR A 65 18.43 -2.07 0.14
C TYR A 65 18.19 -3.57 -0.06
N ASP A 66 17.06 -4.09 0.42
CA ASP A 66 16.68 -5.49 0.24
C ASP A 66 16.43 -5.81 -1.24
N GLY A 67 15.85 -4.88 -2.01
CA GLY A 67 15.70 -4.98 -3.46
C GLY A 67 17.04 -5.05 -4.19
N VAL A 68 18.02 -4.23 -3.81
CA VAL A 68 19.40 -4.32 -4.34
C VAL A 68 20.00 -5.69 -4.03
N GLN A 69 19.94 -6.12 -2.77
CA GLN A 69 20.52 -7.39 -2.35
C GLN A 69 19.88 -8.56 -3.09
N SER A 70 18.55 -8.59 -3.14
CA SER A 70 17.79 -9.67 -3.78
C SER A 70 18.10 -9.80 -5.27
N PHE A 71 18.24 -8.68 -5.99
CA PHE A 71 18.60 -8.72 -7.41
C PHE A 71 20.06 -9.13 -7.63
N LEU A 72 21.00 -8.61 -6.85
CA LEU A 72 22.41 -9.00 -7.01
C LEU A 72 22.62 -10.49 -6.72
N GLN A 73 21.94 -11.02 -5.70
CA GLN A 73 21.95 -12.45 -5.41
C GLN A 73 21.37 -13.29 -6.55
N SER A 74 20.31 -12.83 -7.23
CA SER A 74 19.76 -13.56 -8.39
C SER A 74 20.73 -13.61 -9.57
N ARG A 75 21.68 -12.67 -9.63
CA ARG A 75 22.79 -12.64 -10.59
C ARG A 75 24.08 -13.30 -10.08
N GLY A 76 24.07 -13.91 -8.89
CA GLY A 76 25.24 -14.53 -8.27
C GLY A 76 26.30 -13.53 -7.77
N ILE A 77 25.95 -12.24 -7.71
CA ILE A 77 26.86 -11.16 -7.30
C ILE A 77 26.75 -10.97 -5.78
N ASN A 78 27.85 -11.18 -5.08
CA ASN A 78 27.94 -11.01 -3.64
C ASN A 78 28.84 -9.82 -3.29
N ILE A 79 28.23 -8.74 -2.80
CA ILE A 79 28.92 -7.57 -2.27
C ILE A 79 28.53 -7.35 -0.79
N PRO A 80 29.34 -6.65 0.02
CA PRO A 80 28.98 -6.35 1.40
C PRO A 80 27.66 -5.57 1.47
N PHE A 81 26.85 -5.83 2.50
CA PHE A 81 25.60 -5.08 2.69
C PHE A 81 25.86 -3.58 2.90
N GLY A 82 26.86 -3.23 3.71
CA GLY A 82 27.22 -1.84 3.99
C GLY A 82 26.36 -1.19 5.07
N THR A 83 26.38 0.14 5.14
CA THR A 83 25.52 0.94 6.04
C THR A 83 24.78 2.02 5.26
N PRO A 84 23.62 2.52 5.74
CA PRO A 84 22.87 3.57 5.06
C PRO A 84 23.66 4.86 4.77
N GLU A 85 24.74 5.10 5.51
CA GLU A 85 25.66 6.23 5.37
C GLU A 85 26.71 6.03 4.27
N ASP A 86 26.78 4.84 3.66
CA ASP A 86 27.72 4.56 2.59
C ASP A 86 27.51 5.49 1.39
N ALA A 87 28.60 6.03 0.87
CA ALA A 87 28.59 6.89 -0.29
C ALA A 87 28.11 6.12 -1.55
N PRO A 88 27.41 6.77 -2.50
CA PRO A 88 26.86 6.15 -3.71
C PRO A 88 27.87 5.44 -4.63
N ASP A 89 29.15 5.79 -4.51
CA ASP A 89 30.26 5.21 -5.24
C ASP A 89 30.87 3.97 -4.57
N LYS A 90 30.54 3.72 -3.30
CA LYS A 90 31.00 2.55 -2.57
C LYS A 90 30.30 1.28 -3.06
N GLU A 91 31.07 0.22 -3.32
CA GLU A 91 30.57 -1.08 -3.78
C GLU A 91 29.95 -1.88 -2.61
N THR A 92 28.80 -1.41 -2.12
CA THR A 92 27.95 -2.09 -1.13
C THR A 92 26.49 -2.06 -1.56
N VAL A 93 25.66 -2.92 -0.97
CA VAL A 93 24.20 -2.91 -1.20
C VAL A 93 23.62 -1.53 -0.86
N CYS A 94 24.03 -0.95 0.28
CA CYS A 94 23.61 0.39 0.68
C CYS A 94 24.12 1.49 -0.26
N GLY A 95 25.38 1.43 -0.71
CA GLY A 95 25.95 2.38 -1.67
C GLY A 95 25.19 2.39 -3.00
N LEU A 96 24.93 1.21 -3.58
CA LEU A 96 24.13 1.10 -4.81
C LEU A 96 22.68 1.56 -4.62
N GLY A 97 22.08 1.27 -3.46
CA GLY A 97 20.77 1.81 -3.10
C GLY A 97 20.75 3.34 -3.03
N ASN A 98 21.80 3.94 -2.46
CA ASN A 98 21.96 5.39 -2.39
C ASN A 98 22.17 5.99 -3.79
N LYS A 99 22.94 5.33 -4.66
CA LYS A 99 23.08 5.71 -6.07
C LYS A 99 21.79 5.65 -6.86
N LYS A 100 20.93 4.64 -6.62
CA LYS A 100 19.58 4.61 -7.20
C LYS A 100 18.75 5.81 -6.76
N ASN A 101 18.91 6.27 -5.52
CA ASN A 101 18.20 7.45 -5.03
C ASN A 101 18.61 8.72 -5.77
N GLU A 102 19.90 8.89 -6.05
CA GLU A 102 20.40 9.99 -6.88
C GLU A 102 19.83 9.91 -8.29
N ALA A 103 19.88 8.73 -8.91
CA ALA A 103 19.30 8.50 -10.23
C ALA A 103 17.79 8.80 -10.26
N PHE A 104 17.05 8.40 -9.23
CA PHE A 104 15.62 8.72 -9.09
C PHE A 104 15.38 10.22 -9.03
N ASN A 105 16.12 10.94 -8.20
CA ASN A 105 15.97 12.39 -8.07
C ASN A 105 16.37 13.12 -9.37
N GLU A 106 17.34 12.60 -10.13
CA GLU A 106 17.67 13.12 -11.45
C GLU A 106 16.56 12.90 -12.47
N VAL A 107 16.03 11.68 -12.58
CA VAL A 107 14.91 11.37 -13.48
C VAL A 107 13.71 12.26 -13.13
N LEU A 108 13.37 12.36 -11.85
CA LEU A 108 12.26 13.20 -11.37
C LEU A 108 12.45 14.69 -11.72
N ARG A 109 13.68 15.22 -11.65
CA ARG A 109 13.96 16.62 -12.02
C ARG A 109 13.89 16.86 -13.53
N ASN A 110 14.34 15.91 -14.33
CA ASN A 110 14.46 16.08 -15.77
C ASN A 110 13.16 15.75 -16.52
N GLU A 111 12.47 14.70 -16.07
CA GLU A 111 11.29 14.12 -16.73
C GLU A 111 9.99 14.46 -15.99
N GLY A 112 10.08 14.93 -14.74
CA GLY A 112 8.92 15.20 -13.90
C GLY A 112 8.26 13.92 -13.38
N VAL A 113 6.98 14.02 -13.04
CA VAL A 113 6.15 12.90 -12.63
C VAL A 113 4.73 13.07 -13.15
N GLU A 114 4.16 12.00 -13.67
CA GLU A 114 2.75 11.99 -14.06
C GLU A 114 1.85 11.80 -12.85
N THR A 115 0.77 12.58 -12.79
CA THR A 115 -0.27 12.46 -11.76
C THR A 115 -1.49 11.72 -12.29
N TYR A 116 -2.28 11.13 -11.41
CA TYR A 116 -3.63 10.68 -11.74
C TYR A 116 -4.59 11.89 -11.70
N PRO A 117 -5.18 12.32 -12.84
CA PRO A 117 -6.00 13.54 -12.89
C PRO A 117 -7.20 13.49 -11.97
N SER A 118 -7.84 12.33 -11.85
CA SER A 118 -8.99 12.08 -10.99
C SER A 118 -8.66 12.23 -9.50
N THR A 119 -7.51 11.71 -9.06
CA THR A 119 -7.00 11.93 -7.70
C THR A 119 -6.76 13.41 -7.42
N VAL A 120 -6.11 14.11 -8.35
CA VAL A 120 -5.84 15.56 -8.20
C VAL A 120 -7.14 16.36 -8.16
N ALA A 121 -8.14 16.00 -8.98
CA ALA A 121 -9.46 16.63 -8.97
C ALA A 121 -10.15 16.45 -7.61
N LEU A 122 -10.15 15.23 -7.06
CA LEU A 122 -10.71 14.95 -5.74
C LEU A 122 -9.98 15.72 -4.63
N MET A 123 -8.64 15.78 -4.64
CA MET A 123 -7.87 16.56 -3.67
C MET A 123 -8.25 18.05 -3.69
N LYS A 124 -8.40 18.64 -4.88
CA LYS A 124 -8.85 20.04 -5.02
C LYS A 124 -10.27 20.23 -4.50
N GLU A 125 -11.17 19.29 -4.82
CA GLU A 125 -12.55 19.34 -4.35
C GLU A 125 -12.63 19.29 -2.81
N LEU A 126 -11.89 18.38 -2.18
CA LEU A 126 -11.79 18.27 -0.72
C LEU A 126 -11.36 19.60 -0.09
N ARG A 127 -10.30 20.22 -0.60
CA ARG A 127 -9.81 21.52 -0.10
C ARG A 127 -10.85 22.63 -0.28
N ASN A 128 -11.52 22.68 -1.43
CA ASN A 128 -12.59 23.65 -1.68
C ASN A 128 -13.80 23.49 -0.75
N LYS A 129 -14.05 22.27 -0.26
CA LYS A 129 -15.11 21.96 0.71
C LYS A 129 -14.66 22.09 2.17
N GLY A 130 -13.42 22.50 2.42
CA GLY A 130 -12.87 22.63 3.77
C GLY A 130 -12.54 21.29 4.46
N LEU A 131 -12.47 20.21 3.69
CA LEU A 131 -12.01 18.91 4.16
C LEU A 131 -10.49 18.85 4.12
N ARG A 132 -9.92 18.09 5.07
CA ARG A 132 -8.48 18.01 5.24
C ARG A 132 -7.84 17.00 4.31
N VAL A 133 -6.65 17.31 3.82
CA VAL A 133 -5.91 16.45 2.88
C VAL A 133 -4.53 16.15 3.43
N GLY A 134 -4.23 14.85 3.59
CA GLY A 134 -2.93 14.36 4.00
C GLY A 134 -2.35 13.39 2.97
N VAL A 135 -1.03 13.24 3.01
CA VAL A 135 -0.32 12.20 2.27
C VAL A 135 0.49 11.34 3.24
N ALA A 136 0.39 10.02 3.09
CA ALA A 136 1.17 9.07 3.87
C ALA A 136 1.80 8.03 2.95
N SER A 137 3.13 7.97 2.88
CA SER A 137 3.86 7.10 1.94
C SER A 137 5.06 6.42 2.62
N SER A 138 5.39 5.20 2.22
CA SER A 138 6.62 4.54 2.68
C SER A 138 7.89 5.12 2.02
N SER A 139 7.75 5.90 0.94
CA SER A 139 8.87 6.46 0.19
C SER A 139 9.55 7.60 0.94
N LYS A 140 10.88 7.64 0.91
CA LYS A 140 11.67 8.79 1.39
C LYS A 140 11.66 9.98 0.40
N ASN A 141 11.10 9.79 -0.79
CA ASN A 141 11.10 10.80 -1.86
C ASN A 141 9.75 11.52 -2.00
N CYS A 142 8.83 11.34 -1.05
CA CYS A 142 7.48 11.86 -1.14
C CYS A 142 7.42 13.38 -1.32
N GLU A 143 8.25 14.13 -0.58
CA GLU A 143 8.34 15.58 -0.72
C GLU A 143 8.78 16.00 -2.13
N ALA A 144 9.81 15.36 -2.66
CA ALA A 144 10.34 15.68 -3.99
C ALA A 144 9.31 15.39 -5.08
N VAL A 145 8.57 14.29 -4.96
CA VAL A 145 7.50 13.92 -5.90
C VAL A 145 6.34 14.91 -5.83
N LEU A 146 5.88 15.31 -4.63
CA LEU A 146 4.82 16.31 -4.48
C LEU A 146 5.24 17.69 -5.03
N LYS A 147 6.50 18.07 -4.84
CA LYS A 147 7.12 19.27 -5.45
C LYS A 147 7.08 19.23 -6.96
N ALA A 148 7.59 18.14 -7.54
CA ALA A 148 7.62 17.96 -8.99
C ALA A 148 6.22 17.91 -9.61
N ALA A 149 5.25 17.34 -8.91
CA ALA A 149 3.84 17.32 -9.31
C ALA A 149 3.13 18.66 -9.12
N GLY A 150 3.72 19.61 -8.39
CA GLY A 150 3.10 20.90 -8.06
C GLY A 150 1.93 20.80 -7.08
N LEU A 151 1.87 19.75 -6.25
CA LEU A 151 0.72 19.43 -5.40
C LEU A 151 0.91 19.77 -3.91
N GLU A 152 2.08 20.27 -3.50
CA GLU A 152 2.36 20.58 -2.09
C GLU A 152 1.31 21.49 -1.44
N HIS A 153 0.81 22.47 -2.19
CA HIS A 153 -0.19 23.43 -1.71
C HIS A 153 -1.55 22.79 -1.37
N LEU A 154 -1.82 21.57 -1.83
CA LEU A 154 -3.04 20.82 -1.51
C LEU A 154 -2.88 19.94 -0.27
N VAL A 155 -1.66 19.72 0.22
CA VAL A 155 -1.34 18.74 1.26
C VAL A 155 -1.02 19.43 2.58
N GLU A 156 -1.85 19.21 3.59
CA GLU A 156 -1.65 19.82 4.92
C GLU A 156 -0.69 19.05 5.81
N THR A 157 -0.57 17.73 5.59
CA THR A 157 0.42 16.89 6.28
C THR A 157 1.03 15.89 5.32
N ARG A 158 2.33 15.67 5.47
CA ARG A 158 3.09 14.63 4.79
C ARG A 158 3.74 13.72 5.83
N VAL A 159 3.38 12.45 5.87
CA VAL A 159 4.05 11.44 6.70
C VAL A 159 4.70 10.43 5.77
N ASP A 160 5.99 10.62 5.50
CA ASP A 160 6.71 9.80 4.54
C ASP A 160 7.81 8.92 5.18
N GLY A 161 8.61 8.24 4.36
CA GLY A 161 9.71 7.41 4.84
C GLY A 161 10.78 8.16 5.64
N VAL A 162 10.92 9.49 5.47
CA VAL A 162 11.83 10.32 6.27
C VAL A 162 11.23 10.53 7.65
N VAL A 163 9.96 10.94 7.72
CA VAL A 163 9.22 11.13 8.98
C VAL A 163 9.14 9.81 9.75
N SER A 164 8.85 8.70 9.05
CA SER A 164 8.78 7.36 9.62
C SER A 164 10.10 6.96 10.29
N ALA A 165 11.24 7.21 9.65
CA ALA A 165 12.55 6.91 10.21
C ALA A 165 12.85 7.75 11.47
N VAL A 166 12.52 9.05 11.44
CA VAL A 166 12.72 9.96 12.59
C VAL A 166 11.86 9.55 13.79
N LEU A 167 10.60 9.21 13.55
CA LEU A 167 9.64 8.83 14.59
C LEU A 167 9.66 7.33 14.93
N LYS A 168 10.51 6.55 14.26
CA LYS A 168 10.60 5.08 14.40
C LYS A 168 9.24 4.38 14.23
N LEU A 169 8.45 4.85 13.26
CA LEU A 169 7.14 4.26 12.96
C LEU A 169 7.33 2.88 12.35
N LYS A 170 6.41 1.96 12.66
CA LYS A 170 6.34 0.68 11.96
C LYS A 170 5.79 0.91 10.56
N GLY A 171 6.40 0.28 9.56
CA GLY A 171 5.93 0.34 8.17
C GLY A 171 4.60 -0.39 7.97
N LYS A 172 3.91 -0.08 6.87
CA LYS A 172 2.73 -0.83 6.40
C LYS A 172 3.05 -2.34 6.39
N PRO A 173 2.18 -3.22 6.92
CA PRO A 173 0.75 -3.02 7.23
C PRO A 173 0.44 -2.47 8.63
N ALA A 174 1.45 -2.03 9.39
CA ALA A 174 1.17 -1.28 10.62
C ALA A 174 0.55 0.08 10.29
N PRO A 175 -0.43 0.56 11.08
CA PRO A 175 -1.20 1.76 10.78
C PRO A 175 -0.46 3.08 11.10
N ASP A 176 0.75 3.00 11.65
CA ASP A 176 1.47 4.11 12.29
C ASP A 176 1.56 5.37 11.42
N ILE A 177 1.85 5.23 10.11
CA ILE A 177 1.98 6.38 9.20
C ILE A 177 0.64 7.09 8.99
N PHE A 178 -0.45 6.33 8.83
CA PHE A 178 -1.79 6.88 8.63
C PHE A 178 -2.31 7.50 9.92
N LEU A 179 -2.13 6.83 11.06
CA LEU A 179 -2.51 7.38 12.37
C LEU A 179 -1.75 8.66 12.71
N THR A 180 -0.48 8.74 12.31
CA THR A 180 0.31 9.96 12.47
C THR A 180 -0.21 11.08 11.57
N ALA A 181 -0.55 10.78 10.32
CA ALA A 181 -1.16 11.77 9.41
C ALA A 181 -2.51 12.27 9.95
N ALA A 182 -3.38 11.37 10.42
CA ALA A 182 -4.65 11.73 11.05
C ALA A 182 -4.44 12.64 12.28
N ARG A 183 -3.46 12.31 13.14
CA ARG A 183 -3.10 13.13 14.30
C ARG A 183 -2.62 14.53 13.89
N ASN A 184 -1.76 14.63 12.87
CA ASN A 184 -1.27 15.92 12.38
C ASN A 184 -2.41 16.79 11.82
N LEU A 185 -3.39 16.14 11.17
CA LEU A 185 -4.61 16.79 10.71
C LEU A 185 -5.61 17.08 11.84
N GLY A 186 -5.37 16.64 13.07
CA GLY A 186 -6.30 16.83 14.19
C GLY A 186 -7.64 16.11 14.01
N VAL A 187 -7.66 15.01 13.25
CA VAL A 187 -8.87 14.22 12.97
C VAL A 187 -8.79 12.85 13.63
N LYS A 188 -9.95 12.28 13.96
CA LYS A 188 -10.03 10.91 14.48
C LYS A 188 -10.04 9.91 13.31
N PRO A 189 -9.38 8.74 13.42
CA PRO A 189 -9.33 7.75 12.34
C PRO A 189 -10.72 7.36 11.80
N HIS A 190 -11.69 7.11 12.69
CA HIS A 190 -13.07 6.77 12.31
C HIS A 190 -13.85 7.90 11.59
N ARG A 191 -13.26 9.09 11.45
CA ARG A 191 -13.78 10.23 10.64
C ARG A 191 -12.85 10.58 9.47
N ALA A 192 -11.90 9.70 9.14
CA ALA A 192 -10.96 9.90 8.05
C ALA A 192 -11.04 8.75 7.05
N VAL A 193 -10.75 9.07 5.80
CA VAL A 193 -10.65 8.14 4.68
C VAL A 193 -9.18 7.87 4.39
N VAL A 194 -8.82 6.62 4.15
CA VAL A 194 -7.51 6.22 3.59
C VAL A 194 -7.72 5.81 2.14
N VAL A 195 -6.86 6.29 1.23
CA VAL A 195 -6.89 5.93 -0.19
C VAL A 195 -5.57 5.26 -0.56
N GLU A 196 -5.64 4.04 -1.09
CA GLU A 196 -4.47 3.17 -1.29
C GLU A 196 -4.66 2.23 -2.48
N ASP A 197 -3.59 1.83 -3.17
CA ASP A 197 -3.62 0.82 -4.24
C ASP A 197 -2.92 -0.51 -3.90
N ALA A 198 -2.15 -0.56 -2.80
CA ALA A 198 -1.45 -1.75 -2.33
C ALA A 198 -2.14 -2.45 -1.15
N VAL A 199 -2.05 -3.79 -1.13
CA VAL A 199 -2.57 -4.65 -0.05
C VAL A 199 -2.07 -4.25 1.33
N SER A 200 -0.77 -3.97 1.47
CA SER A 200 -0.18 -3.62 2.77
C SER A 200 -0.69 -2.28 3.30
N GLY A 201 -0.95 -1.30 2.42
CA GLY A 201 -1.52 -0.02 2.84
C GLY A 201 -3.00 -0.10 3.17
N VAL A 202 -3.77 -0.92 2.44
CA VAL A 202 -5.17 -1.18 2.77
C VAL A 202 -5.28 -1.84 4.14
N ALA A 203 -4.45 -2.86 4.40
CA ALA A 203 -4.36 -3.49 5.71
C ALA A 203 -3.96 -2.49 6.81
N ALA A 204 -3.07 -1.53 6.51
CA ALA A 204 -2.72 -0.45 7.45
C ALA A 204 -3.91 0.50 7.72
N GLY A 205 -4.71 0.84 6.71
CA GLY A 205 -5.96 1.57 6.89
C GLY A 205 -6.94 0.81 7.80
N LYS A 206 -7.13 -0.49 7.55
CA LYS A 206 -8.02 -1.34 8.36
C LYS A 206 -7.54 -1.47 9.81
N ASN A 207 -6.26 -1.79 10.00
CA ASN A 207 -5.63 -1.91 11.31
C ASN A 207 -5.66 -0.59 12.11
N GLY A 208 -5.75 0.54 11.42
CA GLY A 208 -5.89 1.86 12.02
C GLY A 208 -7.32 2.24 12.43
N ASN A 209 -8.31 1.38 12.15
CA ASN A 209 -9.74 1.67 12.32
C ASN A 209 -10.15 2.99 11.66
N PHE A 210 -9.68 3.20 10.43
CA PHE A 210 -10.13 4.31 9.61
C PHE A 210 -11.60 4.10 9.19
N GLY A 211 -12.36 5.19 9.10
CA GLY A 211 -13.80 5.11 8.83
C GLY A 211 -14.14 4.68 7.40
N LEU A 212 -13.19 4.82 6.48
CA LEU A 212 -13.25 4.23 5.15
C LEU A 212 -11.84 3.96 4.65
N VAL A 213 -11.61 2.72 4.20
CA VAL A 213 -10.42 2.31 3.46
C VAL A 213 -10.83 2.10 2.00
N LEU A 214 -10.46 3.05 1.14
CA LEU A 214 -10.76 3.05 -0.28
C LEU A 214 -9.56 2.49 -1.07
N GLY A 215 -9.74 1.30 -1.63
CA GLY A 215 -8.76 0.65 -2.51
C GLY A 215 -8.88 1.13 -3.96
N ILE A 216 -7.75 1.35 -4.64
CA ILE A 216 -7.69 1.59 -6.09
C ILE A 216 -7.06 0.37 -6.77
N ALA A 217 -7.84 -0.33 -7.58
CA ALA A 217 -7.44 -1.59 -8.20
C ALA A 217 -6.57 -1.38 -9.46
N ARG A 218 -5.37 -0.81 -9.32
CA ARG A 218 -4.47 -0.44 -10.44
C ARG A 218 -3.98 -1.62 -11.27
N GLU A 219 -3.91 -2.82 -10.68
CA GLU A 219 -3.32 -4.01 -11.31
C GLU A 219 -4.32 -5.17 -11.42
N GLY A 220 -5.63 -4.87 -11.44
CA GLY A 220 -6.67 -5.92 -11.38
C GLY A 220 -6.72 -6.63 -10.02
N ASN A 221 -6.11 -6.04 -9.00
CA ASN A 221 -5.96 -6.59 -7.64
C ASN A 221 -7.18 -6.35 -6.74
N ALA A 222 -8.37 -6.08 -7.30
CA ALA A 222 -9.55 -5.66 -6.55
C ALA A 222 -9.96 -6.64 -5.44
N GLN A 223 -9.93 -7.95 -5.72
CA GLN A 223 -10.25 -8.98 -4.75
C GLN A 223 -9.21 -9.05 -3.62
N ALA A 224 -7.92 -8.89 -3.95
CA ALA A 224 -6.85 -8.87 -2.96
C ALA A 224 -6.98 -7.65 -2.03
N LEU A 225 -7.36 -6.49 -2.55
CA LEU A 225 -7.61 -5.30 -1.73
C LEU A 225 -8.79 -5.53 -0.77
N LYS A 226 -9.91 -6.07 -1.25
CA LYS A 226 -11.07 -6.39 -0.37
C LYS A 226 -10.71 -7.40 0.71
N ALA A 227 -10.03 -8.49 0.35
CA ALA A 227 -9.62 -9.54 1.28
C ALA A 227 -8.71 -9.00 2.41
N ASN A 228 -8.03 -7.88 2.19
CA ASN A 228 -7.11 -7.26 3.15
C ASN A 228 -7.68 -6.03 3.85
N GLY A 229 -8.98 -5.77 3.73
CA GLY A 229 -9.68 -4.77 4.54
C GLY A 229 -10.02 -3.46 3.84
N ALA A 230 -10.04 -3.42 2.49
CA ALA A 230 -10.64 -2.30 1.78
C ALA A 230 -12.17 -2.41 1.90
N ASP A 231 -12.81 -1.36 2.42
CA ASP A 231 -14.27 -1.34 2.54
C ASP A 231 -14.93 -1.03 1.18
N LEU A 232 -14.29 -0.19 0.37
CA LEU A 232 -14.66 0.08 -1.02
C LEU A 232 -13.45 -0.11 -1.93
N VAL A 233 -13.69 -0.60 -3.15
CA VAL A 233 -12.66 -0.71 -4.19
C VAL A 233 -13.19 -0.16 -5.51
N VAL A 234 -12.39 0.70 -6.14
CA VAL A 234 -12.67 1.30 -7.46
C VAL A 234 -11.49 1.03 -8.39
N SER A 235 -11.69 1.07 -9.71
CA SER A 235 -10.57 1.00 -10.66
C SER A 235 -9.91 2.37 -10.87
N ASP A 236 -10.70 3.44 -10.75
CA ASP A 236 -10.24 4.81 -10.72
C ASP A 236 -11.12 5.69 -9.80
N LEU A 237 -10.55 6.78 -9.27
CA LEU A 237 -11.28 7.69 -8.37
C LEU A 237 -12.39 8.50 -9.09
N GLU A 238 -12.47 8.48 -10.42
CA GLU A 238 -13.63 9.03 -11.14
C GLU A 238 -14.94 8.29 -10.81
N GLU A 239 -14.86 7.04 -10.34
CA GLU A 239 -16.04 6.24 -10.00
C GLU A 239 -16.71 6.65 -8.68
N ILE A 240 -16.01 7.46 -7.87
CA ILE A 240 -16.44 7.87 -6.54
C ILE A 240 -16.57 9.40 -6.43
N SER A 241 -17.60 9.86 -5.71
CA SER A 241 -17.81 11.28 -5.43
C SER A 241 -17.78 11.54 -3.92
N LEU A 242 -17.65 12.80 -3.52
CA LEU A 242 -17.74 13.17 -2.10
C LEU A 242 -19.07 12.78 -1.47
N GLU A 243 -20.17 12.81 -2.23
CA GLU A 243 -21.49 12.38 -1.76
C GLU A 243 -21.51 10.87 -1.50
N LYS A 244 -20.93 10.05 -2.39
CA LYS A 244 -20.82 8.60 -2.16
C LYS A 244 -19.96 8.28 -0.95
N ILE A 245 -18.83 8.98 -0.78
CA ILE A 245 -18.00 8.85 0.43
C ILE A 245 -18.84 9.25 1.66
N ASN A 246 -19.55 10.37 1.61
CA ASN A 246 -20.39 10.81 2.73
C ASN A 246 -21.49 9.80 3.08
N ASP A 247 -22.15 9.25 2.07
CA ASP A 247 -23.20 8.24 2.23
C ASP A 247 -22.66 6.95 2.86
N TRP A 248 -21.40 6.58 2.59
CA TRP A 248 -20.72 5.49 3.30
C TRP A 248 -20.68 5.77 4.81
N PHE A 249 -20.28 6.96 5.24
CA PHE A 249 -20.24 7.29 6.67
C PHE A 249 -21.64 7.41 7.30
N LEU A 250 -22.66 7.80 6.53
CA LEU A 250 -24.02 7.97 7.05
C LEU A 250 -24.83 6.67 7.10
N LYS A 251 -24.55 5.72 6.21
CA LYS A 251 -25.37 4.50 6.01
C LYS A 251 -24.53 3.24 5.82
N GLY A 252 -23.43 3.35 5.06
CA GLY A 252 -22.57 2.21 4.71
C GLY A 252 -21.92 1.57 5.93
N LEU A 253 -21.37 2.37 6.85
CA LEU A 253 -20.74 1.89 8.08
C LEU A 253 -21.67 1.05 8.94
N ASP A 254 -22.92 1.48 9.11
CA ASP A 254 -23.90 0.73 9.90
C ASP A 254 -24.25 -0.59 9.22
N ALA A 255 -24.40 -0.62 7.89
CA ALA A 255 -24.64 -1.86 7.16
C ALA A 255 -23.43 -2.81 7.21
N ASP A 256 -22.22 -2.27 7.11
CA ASP A 256 -20.96 -3.04 7.11
C ASP A 256 -20.65 -3.64 8.49
N ASN A 257 -20.97 -2.93 9.58
CA ASN A 257 -20.78 -3.41 10.95
C ASN A 257 -21.53 -4.72 11.26
N TRP A 258 -22.58 -5.04 10.52
CA TRP A 258 -23.36 -6.28 10.66
C TRP A 258 -23.01 -7.33 9.59
N LYS A 259 -21.97 -7.08 8.80
CA LYS A 259 -21.58 -7.93 7.67
C LYS A 259 -20.27 -8.63 7.97
N LEU A 260 -20.25 -9.95 7.75
CA LEU A 260 -19.03 -10.75 7.81
C LEU A 260 -18.83 -11.39 6.43
N GLU A 261 -17.82 -10.92 5.70
CA GLU A 261 -17.49 -11.42 4.36
C GLU A 261 -16.12 -12.08 4.34
N TYR A 262 -16.00 -13.10 3.49
CA TYR A 262 -14.77 -13.82 3.24
C TYR A 262 -14.56 -13.90 1.73
N PHE A 263 -13.37 -13.56 1.26
CA PHE A 263 -13.03 -13.44 -0.17
C PHE A 263 -11.93 -14.40 -0.63
N ASP A 264 -11.43 -15.22 0.29
CA ASP A 264 -10.32 -16.15 0.14
C ASP A 264 -10.68 -17.52 0.75
N TYR A 265 -9.86 -18.52 0.45
CA TYR A 265 -9.88 -19.81 1.14
C TYR A 265 -8.52 -20.00 1.81
N ASP A 266 -8.52 -20.03 3.14
CA ASP A 266 -7.31 -20.19 3.95
C ASP A 266 -7.51 -21.37 4.90
N PRO A 267 -6.91 -22.54 4.60
CA PRO A 267 -7.07 -23.75 5.41
C PRO A 267 -6.81 -23.56 6.91
N GLU A 268 -5.93 -22.62 7.28
CA GLU A 268 -5.63 -22.36 8.70
C GLU A 268 -6.76 -21.60 9.40
N LYS A 269 -7.59 -20.87 8.66
CA LYS A 269 -8.69 -20.05 9.18
C LYS A 269 -10.08 -20.67 9.00
N GLU A 270 -10.23 -21.68 8.15
CA GLU A 270 -11.56 -22.24 7.83
C GLU A 270 -12.33 -22.68 9.06
N ARG A 271 -11.69 -23.34 10.04
CA ARG A 271 -12.38 -23.74 11.29
C ARG A 271 -13.00 -22.56 12.04
N SER A 272 -12.30 -21.42 12.10
CA SER A 272 -12.81 -20.20 12.74
C SER A 272 -13.93 -19.57 11.92
N ARG A 273 -13.79 -19.54 10.59
CA ARG A 273 -14.82 -19.07 9.67
C ARG A 273 -16.11 -19.87 9.81
N GLU A 274 -16.03 -21.19 9.70
CA GLU A 274 -17.17 -22.09 9.85
C GLU A 274 -17.85 -21.91 11.22
N ALA A 275 -17.06 -21.68 12.27
CA ALA A 275 -17.59 -21.36 13.60
C ALA A 275 -18.37 -20.04 13.65
N LEU A 276 -17.83 -18.97 13.07
CA LEU A 276 -18.47 -17.65 13.04
C LEU A 276 -19.71 -17.62 12.13
N LEU A 277 -19.73 -18.45 11.08
CA LEU A 277 -20.87 -18.58 10.16
C LEU A 277 -21.86 -19.68 10.56
N THR A 278 -21.71 -20.27 11.75
CA THR A 278 -22.68 -21.23 12.28
C THR A 278 -24.00 -20.52 12.56
N VAL A 279 -25.08 -20.98 11.93
CA VAL A 279 -26.43 -20.42 12.12
C VAL A 279 -27.19 -21.28 13.12
N GLY A 280 -27.78 -20.65 14.14
CA GLY A 280 -28.50 -21.37 15.18
C GLY A 280 -29.36 -20.48 16.06
N ASN A 281 -30.11 -21.10 16.97
CA ASN A 281 -31.02 -20.44 17.90
C ASN A 281 -30.55 -20.52 19.37
N GLY A 282 -29.27 -20.87 19.60
CA GLY A 282 -28.69 -21.06 20.93
C GLY A 282 -28.87 -22.46 21.52
N TYR A 283 -29.74 -23.31 20.95
CA TYR A 283 -29.93 -24.71 21.35
C TYR A 283 -29.54 -25.68 20.23
N PHE A 284 -29.81 -25.29 18.99
CA PHE A 284 -29.50 -26.02 17.78
C PHE A 284 -28.71 -25.10 16.85
N GLY A 285 -27.64 -25.61 16.25
CA GLY A 285 -26.83 -24.86 15.30
C GLY A 285 -26.33 -25.73 14.16
N THR A 286 -26.42 -25.22 12.94
CA THR A 286 -25.87 -25.87 11.74
C THR A 286 -24.66 -25.07 11.26
N ARG A 287 -23.53 -25.77 11.16
CA ARG A 287 -22.29 -25.27 10.60
C ARG A 287 -22.13 -25.84 9.19
N GLY A 288 -22.15 -24.95 8.20
CA GLY A 288 -21.70 -25.28 6.85
C GLY A 288 -20.18 -25.29 6.74
N ALA A 289 -19.67 -26.01 5.76
CA ALA A 289 -18.29 -25.96 5.27
C ALA A 289 -18.30 -25.53 3.80
N LEU A 290 -17.12 -25.48 3.17
CA LEU A 290 -17.04 -25.35 1.71
C LEU A 290 -17.89 -26.44 1.03
N GLU A 291 -18.49 -26.08 -0.10
CA GLU A 291 -19.36 -26.98 -0.86
C GLU A 291 -18.70 -28.33 -1.14
N GLU A 292 -19.50 -29.40 -1.08
CA GLU A 292 -19.08 -30.78 -1.35
C GLU A 292 -17.94 -31.31 -0.45
N THR A 293 -17.65 -30.64 0.68
CA THR A 293 -16.55 -31.03 1.56
C THR A 293 -17.03 -31.94 2.70
N ASP A 294 -16.39 -33.11 2.84
CA ASP A 294 -16.54 -33.98 4.01
C ASP A 294 -15.68 -33.54 5.19
N ALA A 295 -16.03 -33.99 6.39
CA ALA A 295 -15.26 -33.72 7.60
C ALA A 295 -13.79 -34.17 7.46
N ASN A 296 -12.87 -33.23 7.65
CA ASN A 296 -11.43 -33.44 7.51
C ASN A 296 -10.64 -32.56 8.51
N ALA A 297 -9.31 -32.48 8.34
CA ALA A 297 -8.47 -31.69 9.24
C ALA A 297 -8.79 -30.19 9.18
N VAL A 298 -9.29 -29.69 8.05
CA VAL A 298 -9.55 -28.27 7.77
C VAL A 298 -11.01 -27.92 7.99
N ASN A 299 -11.92 -28.70 7.40
CA ASN A 299 -13.35 -28.43 7.35
C ASN A 299 -14.12 -29.40 8.26
N TYR A 300 -15.12 -28.90 8.98
CA TYR A 300 -15.89 -29.71 9.93
C TYR A 300 -17.39 -29.36 9.88
N PRO A 301 -18.08 -29.68 8.76
CA PRO A 301 -19.51 -29.47 8.63
C PRO A 301 -20.25 -30.33 9.66
N GLY A 302 -21.30 -29.77 10.26
CA GLY A 302 -22.01 -30.50 11.30
C GLY A 302 -23.21 -29.76 11.87
N THR A 303 -24.09 -30.52 12.50
CA THR A 303 -25.23 -29.99 13.26
C THR A 303 -25.00 -30.28 14.74
N TYR A 304 -25.06 -29.25 15.55
CA TYR A 304 -24.75 -29.29 16.98
C TYR A 304 -26.01 -29.01 17.79
N ILE A 305 -26.16 -29.72 18.91
CA ILE A 305 -27.23 -29.53 19.87
C ILE A 305 -26.58 -29.29 21.23
N ALA A 306 -26.97 -28.21 21.90
CA ALA A 306 -26.50 -27.89 23.24
C ALA A 306 -27.33 -28.60 24.31
N GLY A 307 -26.68 -29.16 25.32
CA GLY A 307 -27.33 -29.73 26.51
C GLY A 307 -27.79 -31.18 26.39
N VAL A 308 -27.20 -31.94 25.46
CA VAL A 308 -27.40 -33.40 25.30
C VAL A 308 -26.31 -34.19 26.02
#